data_AF-A0AAJ1WS89-F1
#
_entry.id   AF-A0AAJ1WS89-F1
#
_cell.length_a   1.000
_cell.length_b   1.000
_cell.length_c   1.000
_cell.angle_alpha   90.00
_cell.angle_beta   90.00
_cell.angle_gamma   90.00
#
_symmetry.space_group_name_H-M   'P 1'
#
loop_
_entity.id
_entity.type
_entity.pdbx_description
1 polymer ?
#
loop_
_entity_poly.entity_id
_entity_poly.type
_entity_poly.pdbx_seq_one_letter_code
_entity_poly.pdbx_strand_id
1 'polypeptide(L)'
;MNQNDEKGLGIKLITSEQLKTLPVSIREWVMHQKVHSGLHKIQMEDEEYTLISLGMRPNPGYQLQVTNIVQQDNQVKVEVTEQEPTPGTFYPQMIVYPYVLTKSDVPIHVEGLSHAHTKNPQSK
;
A
#
# COMPACT_ATOMS: atom_id res chain seq x y z
N MET A 1 -30.05 -0.37 -4.12
CA MET A 1 -29.54 -0.99 -2.88
C MET A 1 -28.11 -0.51 -2.70
N ASN A 2 -28.00 0.56 -1.90
CA ASN A 2 -26.88 1.09 -1.12
C ASN A 2 -25.47 1.12 -1.72
N GLN A 3 -25.13 2.28 -2.27
CA GLN A 3 -23.77 2.83 -2.24
C GLN A 3 -23.49 3.22 -0.79
N ASN A 4 -22.78 2.35 -0.06
CA ASN A 4 -22.39 2.60 1.32
C ASN A 4 -21.40 3.77 1.38
N ASP A 5 -21.87 4.92 1.85
CA ASP A 5 -21.24 5.76 2.87
C ASP A 5 -19.69 5.77 2.94
N GLU A 6 -19.01 6.25 1.89
CA GLU A 6 -17.58 6.63 1.95
C GLU A 6 -17.39 8.08 2.45
N LYS A 7 -18.11 8.47 3.51
CA LYS A 7 -17.76 9.64 4.33
C LYS A 7 -17.46 9.16 5.74
N GLY A 8 -16.19 9.00 6.11
CA GLY A 8 -15.84 8.95 7.53
C GLY A 8 -14.48 8.40 7.97
N LEU A 9 -13.76 7.62 7.15
CA LEU A 9 -12.64 6.82 7.68
C LEU A 9 -11.27 7.53 7.77
N GLY A 10 -11.15 8.80 7.36
CA GLY A 10 -9.87 9.54 7.35
C GLY A 10 -8.79 8.95 6.42
N ILE A 11 -9.05 7.82 5.75
CA ILE A 11 -8.12 7.12 4.87
C ILE A 11 -8.71 6.96 3.46
N LYS A 12 -7.83 6.99 2.47
CA LYS A 12 -8.14 6.74 1.07
C LYS A 12 -7.16 5.75 0.46
N LEU A 13 -7.67 4.71 -0.20
CA LEU A 13 -6.88 3.86 -1.09
C LEU A 13 -6.66 4.58 -2.42
N ILE A 14 -5.40 4.73 -2.82
CA ILE A 14 -5.02 5.42 -4.05
C ILE A 14 -4.93 4.42 -5.19
N THR A 15 -5.80 4.59 -6.19
CA THR A 15 -5.77 3.79 -7.42
C THR A 15 -4.66 4.24 -8.37
N SER A 16 -4.32 3.43 -9.37
CA SER A 16 -3.32 3.81 -10.38
C SER A 16 -3.72 5.06 -11.18
N GLU A 17 -5.01 5.31 -11.38
CA GLU A 17 -5.49 6.54 -12.02
C GLU A 17 -5.33 7.76 -11.11
N GLN A 18 -5.64 7.62 -9.82
CA GLN A 18 -5.45 8.69 -8.83
C GLN A 18 -3.96 8.98 -8.57
N LEU A 19 -3.09 7.97 -8.63
CA LEU A 19 -1.65 8.15 -8.53
C LEU A 19 -1.14 9.12 -9.59
N LYS A 20 -1.67 9.07 -10.83
CA LYS A 20 -1.26 9.99 -11.91
C LYS A 20 -1.54 11.46 -11.58
N THR A 21 -2.56 11.73 -10.76
CA THR A 21 -2.95 13.09 -10.37
C THR A 21 -2.23 13.60 -9.13
N LEU A 22 -1.50 12.76 -8.40
CA LEU A 22 -0.74 13.17 -7.21
C LEU A 22 0.45 14.07 -7.55
N PRO A 23 1.00 14.82 -6.59
CA PRO A 23 2.23 15.59 -6.78
C PRO A 23 3.37 14.74 -7.34
N VAL A 24 4.25 15.34 -8.15
CA VAL A 24 5.39 14.66 -8.80
C VAL A 24 6.24 13.93 -7.76
N SER A 25 6.54 14.60 -6.63
CA SER A 25 7.32 14.06 -5.52
C SER A 25 6.75 12.74 -4.96
N ILE A 26 5.44 12.65 -4.78
CA ILE A 26 4.78 11.42 -4.31
C ILE A 26 4.86 10.32 -5.37
N ARG A 27 4.63 10.65 -6.64
CA ARG A 27 4.74 9.67 -7.73
C ARG A 27 6.16 9.09 -7.83
N GLU A 28 7.17 9.95 -7.77
CA GLU A 28 8.57 9.53 -7.78
C GLU A 28 8.91 8.67 -6.56
N TRP A 29 8.48 9.09 -5.37
CA TRP A 29 8.64 8.31 -4.15
C TRP A 29 8.04 6.90 -4.28
N VAL A 30 6.79 6.77 -4.78
CA VAL A 30 6.17 5.45 -5.04
C VAL A 30 7.01 4.62 -6.02
N MET A 31 7.49 5.23 -7.10
CA MET A 31 8.30 4.53 -8.11
C MET A 31 9.62 4.01 -7.54
N HIS A 32 10.26 4.77 -6.65
CA HIS A 32 11.49 4.36 -5.97
C HIS A 32 11.25 3.32 -4.88
N GLN A 33 10.18 3.45 -4.08
CA GLN A 33 9.97 2.55 -2.94
C GLN A 33 9.33 1.23 -3.32
N LYS A 34 8.47 1.18 -4.35
CA LYS A 34 7.74 -0.05 -4.71
C LYS A 34 8.64 -1.23 -5.08
N VAL A 35 9.89 -1.00 -5.47
CA VAL A 35 10.83 -2.08 -5.79
C VAL A 35 11.39 -2.77 -4.54
N HIS A 36 11.27 -2.13 -3.38
CA HIS A 36 11.70 -2.65 -2.09
C HIS A 36 10.49 -3.17 -1.32
N SER A 37 10.55 -4.44 -0.90
CA SER A 37 9.52 -5.00 -0.03
C SER A 37 9.51 -4.27 1.31
N GLY A 38 8.30 -4.03 1.84
CA GLY A 38 8.15 -3.40 3.13
C GLY A 38 7.04 -2.36 3.22
N LEU A 39 7.00 -1.72 4.38
CA LEU A 39 6.15 -0.59 4.69
C LEU A 39 6.97 0.68 4.54
N HIS A 40 6.55 1.57 3.65
CA HIS A 40 7.19 2.86 3.41
C HIS A 40 6.20 3.97 3.70
N LYS A 41 6.66 5.03 4.36
CA LYS A 41 5.83 6.17 4.71
C LYS A 41 6.49 7.47 4.28
N ILE A 42 5.69 8.41 3.83
CA ILE A 42 6.11 9.79 3.62
C ILE A 42 5.01 10.74 4.10
N GLN A 43 5.42 11.80 4.77
CA GLN A 43 4.55 12.90 5.16
C GLN A 43 4.68 14.00 4.12
N MET A 44 3.56 14.50 3.62
CA MET A 44 3.54 15.65 2.71
C MET A 44 2.32 16.51 3.04
N GLU A 45 2.58 17.79 3.32
CA GLU A 45 1.57 18.70 3.90
C GLU A 45 1.06 18.10 5.22
N ASP A 46 -0.26 17.98 5.39
CA ASP A 46 -0.90 17.42 6.59
C ASP A 46 -1.38 15.97 6.37
N GLU A 47 -0.76 15.24 5.43
CA GLU A 47 -1.20 13.91 5.02
C GLU A 47 -0.05 12.87 5.06
N GLU A 48 -0.35 11.70 5.63
CA GLU A 48 0.48 10.52 5.57
C GLU A 48 0.16 9.70 4.31
N TYR A 49 1.18 9.45 3.48
CA TYR A 49 1.12 8.45 2.43
C TYR A 49 1.82 7.17 2.91
N THR A 50 1.09 6.06 2.93
CA THR A 50 1.63 4.75 3.31
C THR A 50 1.59 3.80 2.12
N LEU A 51 2.77 3.32 1.72
CA LEU A 51 3.00 2.36 0.65
C LEU A 51 3.39 1.01 1.25
N ILE A 52 2.57 0.00 0.98
CA ILE A 52 2.83 -1.39 1.33
C ILE A 52 3.27 -2.10 0.06
N SER A 53 4.50 -2.59 -0.01
CA SER A 53 5.04 -3.21 -1.22
C SER A 53 5.55 -4.63 -0.97
N LEU A 54 5.31 -5.53 -1.93
CA LEU A 54 5.95 -6.84 -1.98
C LEU A 54 7.35 -6.81 -2.59
N GLY A 55 7.75 -5.68 -3.19
CA GLY A 55 8.95 -5.59 -4.00
C GLY A 55 8.81 -6.40 -5.30
N MET A 56 9.95 -6.87 -5.82
CA MET A 56 9.98 -7.64 -7.06
C MET A 56 9.25 -8.98 -6.93
N ARG A 57 8.38 -9.30 -7.89
CA ARG A 57 7.74 -10.61 -8.06
C ARG A 57 7.85 -11.09 -9.51
N PRO A 58 7.99 -12.40 -9.77
CA PRO A 58 8.30 -12.93 -11.09
C PRO A 58 7.10 -13.00 -12.05
N ASN A 59 5.88 -12.82 -11.54
CA ASN A 59 4.65 -12.89 -12.32
C ASN A 59 3.51 -12.09 -11.64
N PRO A 60 2.46 -11.71 -12.38
CA PRO A 60 1.33 -10.92 -11.85
C PRO A 60 0.34 -11.69 -10.97
N GLY A 61 0.58 -12.98 -10.71
CA GLY A 61 -0.23 -13.77 -9.78
C GLY A 61 -0.01 -13.40 -8.31
N TYR A 62 1.12 -12.75 -8.00
CA TYR A 62 1.36 -12.17 -6.69
C TYR A 62 0.62 -10.84 -6.54
N GLN A 63 -0.18 -10.70 -5.49
CA GLN A 63 -0.96 -9.49 -5.22
C GLN A 63 -0.94 -9.13 -3.73
N LEU A 64 -1.25 -7.88 -3.45
CA LEU A 64 -1.60 -7.42 -2.10
C LEU A 64 -3.09 -7.14 -2.05
N GLN A 65 -3.74 -7.65 -1.02
CA GLN A 65 -5.15 -7.43 -0.77
C GLN A 65 -5.33 -6.74 0.57
N VAL A 66 -6.01 -5.59 0.58
CA VAL A 66 -6.51 -4.99 1.81
C VAL A 66 -7.74 -5.78 2.24
N THR A 67 -7.66 -6.44 3.39
CA THR A 67 -8.74 -7.29 3.90
C THR A 67 -9.65 -6.55 4.86
N ASN A 68 -9.14 -5.51 5.53
CA ASN A 68 -9.91 -4.74 6.50
C ASN A 68 -9.33 -3.34 6.70
N ILE A 69 -10.20 -2.38 7.03
CA ILE A 69 -9.82 -1.03 7.44
C ILE A 69 -10.65 -0.69 8.66
N VAL A 70 -9.98 -0.39 9.78
CA VAL A 70 -10.61 -0.08 11.06
C VAL A 70 -10.12 1.28 11.54
N GLN A 71 -11.04 2.24 11.67
CA GLN A 71 -10.73 3.51 12.30
C GLN A 71 -10.67 3.33 13.82
N GLN A 72 -9.64 3.92 14.42
CA GLN A 72 -9.47 4.06 15.86
C GLN A 72 -9.30 5.54 16.17
N ASP A 73 -9.53 5.94 17.43
CA ASP A 73 -9.68 7.35 17.82
C ASP A 73 -8.57 8.26 17.25
N ASN A 74 -7.32 7.79 17.22
CA ASN A 74 -6.16 8.57 16.76
C ASN A 74 -5.36 7.93 15.62
N GLN A 75 -5.86 6.85 15.00
CA GLN A 75 -5.14 6.16 13.92
C GLN A 75 -6.10 5.30 13.08
N VAL A 76 -5.65 4.90 11.89
CA VAL A 76 -6.35 3.90 11.08
C VAL A 76 -5.54 2.61 11.03
N LYS A 77 -6.16 1.49 11.38
CA LYS A 77 -5.59 0.17 11.18
C LYS A 77 -5.98 -0.37 9.80
N VAL A 78 -5.01 -0.84 9.04
CA VAL A 78 -5.18 -1.45 7.72
C VAL A 78 -4.61 -2.85 7.77
N GLU A 79 -5.48 -3.84 7.55
CA GLU A 79 -5.07 -5.24 7.45
C GLU A 79 -4.84 -5.60 5.99
N VAL A 80 -3.69 -6.18 5.71
CA VAL A 80 -3.25 -6.51 4.35
C VAL A 80 -2.69 -7.93 4.32
N THR A 81 -3.03 -8.67 3.27
CA THR A 81 -2.51 -10.02 3.03
C THR A 81 -1.84 -10.11 1.67
N GLU A 82 -0.76 -10.88 1.58
CA GLU A 82 -0.19 -11.31 0.30
C GLU A 82 -1.06 -12.45 -0.26
N GLN A 83 -1.42 -12.34 -1.54
CA GLN A 83 -2.05 -13.40 -2.30
C GLN A 83 -1.02 -13.99 -3.25
N GLU A 84 -0.76 -15.28 -3.13
CA GLU A 84 0.11 -16.02 -4.02
C GLU A 84 -0.61 -16.43 -5.32
N PRO A 85 0.14 -16.71 -6.41
CA PRO A 85 -0.43 -17.22 -7.65
C PRO A 85 -1.27 -18.49 -7.42
N THR A 86 -2.46 -18.54 -7.99
CA THR A 86 -3.35 -19.70 -7.87
C THR A 86 -2.67 -20.95 -8.44
N PRO A 87 -2.55 -22.05 -7.67
CA PRO A 87 -1.94 -23.28 -8.15
C PRO A 87 -2.62 -23.79 -9.43
N GLY A 88 -1.81 -24.22 -10.41
CA GLY A 88 -2.31 -24.72 -11.70
C GLY A 88 -2.77 -23.65 -12.69
N THR A 89 -2.75 -22.37 -12.31
CA THR A 89 -3.04 -21.25 -13.24
C THR A 89 -1.78 -20.83 -13.98
N PHE A 90 -1.91 -20.61 -15.28
CA PHE A 90 -0.82 -20.04 -16.08
C PHE A 90 -0.71 -18.53 -15.84
N TYR A 91 0.47 -18.08 -15.42
CA TYR A 91 0.82 -16.66 -15.32
C TYR A 91 1.99 -16.34 -16.25
N PRO A 92 1.98 -15.19 -16.94
CA PRO A 92 3.12 -14.77 -17.75
C PRO A 92 4.35 -14.52 -16.87
N GLN A 93 5.53 -14.84 -17.39
CA GLN A 93 6.82 -14.56 -16.74
C GLN A 93 7.19 -13.10 -16.97
N MET A 94 6.65 -12.22 -16.13
CA MET A 94 6.86 -10.78 -16.19
C MET A 94 7.12 -10.25 -14.80
N ILE A 95 8.23 -9.52 -14.65
CA ILE A 95 8.55 -8.86 -13.40
C ILE A 95 7.49 -7.80 -13.09
N VAL A 96 6.90 -7.91 -11.90
CA VAL A 96 5.92 -6.95 -11.37
C VAL A 96 6.32 -6.47 -9.98
N TYR A 97 5.68 -5.38 -9.54
CA TYR A 97 5.89 -4.76 -8.24
C TYR A 97 4.53 -4.51 -7.59
N PRO A 98 3.90 -5.50 -6.95
CA PRO A 98 2.60 -5.33 -6.32
C PRO A 98 2.73 -4.41 -5.11
N TYR A 99 1.85 -3.40 -5.04
CA TYR A 99 1.80 -2.47 -3.91
C TYR A 99 0.35 -2.01 -3.63
N VAL A 100 0.12 -1.59 -2.39
CA VAL A 100 -1.04 -0.81 -1.98
C VAL A 100 -0.55 0.57 -1.55
N LEU A 101 -1.20 1.62 -2.03
CA LEU A 101 -0.94 2.99 -1.61
C LEU A 101 -2.17 3.55 -0.89
N THR A 102 -1.94 4.12 0.27
CA THR A 102 -2.95 4.78 1.09
C THR A 102 -2.54 6.22 1.34
N LYS A 103 -3.54 7.06 1.62
CA LYS A 103 -3.39 8.44 2.05
C LYS A 103 -4.32 8.66 3.25
N SER A 104 -3.84 9.29 4.32
CA SER A 104 -4.66 9.61 5.49
C SER A 104 -4.21 10.89 6.19
N ASP A 105 -5.14 11.57 6.85
CA ASP A 105 -4.89 12.69 7.76
C ASP A 105 -4.43 12.24 9.16
N VAL A 106 -4.56 10.95 9.46
CA VAL A 106 -4.11 10.33 10.71
C VAL A 106 -3.09 9.22 10.44
N PRO A 107 -2.26 8.84 11.44
CA PRO A 107 -1.31 7.75 11.28
C PRO A 107 -1.98 6.42 10.87
N ILE A 108 -1.32 5.69 9.96
CA ILE A 108 -1.77 4.36 9.52
C ILE A 108 -0.95 3.27 10.20
N HIS A 109 -1.60 2.33 10.87
CA HIS A 109 -0.98 1.11 11.37
C HIS A 109 -1.30 -0.05 10.41
N VAL A 110 -0.28 -0.76 9.92
CA VAL A 110 -0.45 -1.88 8.99
C VAL A 110 -0.20 -3.20 9.71
N GLU A 111 -1.13 -4.14 9.56
CA GLU A 111 -1.02 -5.51 10.06
C GLU A 111 -1.21 -6.55 8.94
N GLY A 112 -0.88 -7.82 9.23
CA GLY A 112 -1.13 -8.96 8.33
C GLY A 112 0.04 -9.32 7.39
N LEU A 113 1.10 -8.51 7.35
CA LEU A 113 2.33 -8.81 6.60
C LEU A 113 3.50 -9.10 7.55
N SER A 114 3.63 -10.36 7.94
CA SER A 114 4.64 -10.84 8.90
C SER A 114 6.10 -10.83 8.38
N HIS A 115 6.35 -10.31 7.17
CA HIS A 115 7.67 -10.34 6.52
C HIS A 115 8.14 -8.99 5.97
N ALA A 116 7.41 -7.90 6.21
CA ALA A 116 7.86 -6.56 5.86
C ALA A 116 8.96 -6.12 6.85
N HIS A 117 10.21 -6.52 6.58
CA HIS A 117 11.38 -6.04 7.30
C HIS A 117 11.39 -4.51 7.33
N THR A 118 11.04 -3.92 8.47
CA THR A 118 11.22 -2.50 8.76
C THR A 118 12.73 -2.21 8.83
N LYS A 119 13.37 -1.94 7.70
CA LYS A 119 14.65 -1.23 7.71
C LYS A 119 14.34 0.26 7.65
N ASN A 120 14.15 0.83 8.83
CA ASN A 120 14.28 2.26 9.05
C ASN A 120 15.78 2.58 9.02
N PRO A 121 16.35 3.25 8.00
CA PRO A 121 17.71 3.76 8.13
C PRO A 121 17.61 5.07 8.92
N GLN A 122 17.79 4.97 10.23
CA GLN A 122 18.17 6.14 11.02
C GLN A 122 19.45 6.73 10.44
N SER A 123 19.40 8.05 10.29
CA SER A 123 20.48 8.99 9.98
C SER A 123 21.88 8.52 10.37
N LYS A 124 22.80 8.66 9.41
CA LYS A 124 24.12 9.23 9.65
C LYS A 124 24.48 10.16 8.52
#